data_AF-A0A970YQ54-F1
#
_entry.id   AF-A0A970YQ54-F1
#
_cell.length_a   1.000
_cell.length_b   1.000
_cell.length_c   1.000
_cell.angle_alpha   90.00
_cell.angle_beta   90.00
_cell.angle_gamma   90.00
#
_symmetry.space_group_name_H-M   'P 1'
#
loop_
_entity.id
_entity.type
_entity.pdbx_description
1 polymer ?
#
loop_
_entity_poly.entity_id
_entity_poly.type
_entity_poly.pdbx_seq_one_letter_code
_entity_poly.pdbx_strand_id
1 'polypeptide(L)'
;MYNRQYTGKIELAVLDTAGTFCDGPGDLRHRWPLDDLRGCKAPVVPFYEALREFGIECDWATIRKPMGNFKPTHLRMLLNLPEVSAQFQEKHGRPWNDEDFD
;
A
#
# COMPACT_ATOMS: atom_id res chain seq x y z
N MET A 1 10.21 -21.46 -34.16
CA MET A 1 9.40 -20.56 -33.30
C MET A 1 8.24 -20.03 -34.13
N TYR A 2 6.99 -20.27 -33.73
CA TYR A 2 5.83 -19.69 -34.41
C TYR A 2 5.64 -18.25 -33.92
N ASN A 3 5.80 -17.28 -34.82
CA ASN A 3 5.51 -15.87 -34.53
C ASN A 3 4.04 -15.61 -34.84
N ARG A 4 3.19 -15.56 -33.81
CA ARG A 4 1.76 -15.24 -33.94
C ARG A 4 1.55 -13.79 -33.55
N GLN A 5 1.08 -12.97 -34.50
CA GLN A 5 0.63 -11.61 -34.25
C GLN A 5 -0.90 -11.56 -34.29
N TYR A 6 -1.50 -10.99 -33.26
CA TYR A 6 -2.94 -10.76 -33.20
C TYR A 6 -3.29 -9.55 -34.08
N THR A 7 -4.20 -9.73 -35.04
CA THR A 7 -4.68 -8.68 -35.95
C THR A 7 -6.16 -8.37 -35.80
N GLY A 8 -6.83 -9.01 -34.83
CA GLY A 8 -8.24 -8.78 -34.51
C GLY A 8 -8.47 -7.46 -33.74
N LYS A 9 -9.74 -7.13 -33.51
CA LYS A 9 -10.12 -5.98 -32.66
C LYS A 9 -9.95 -6.36 -31.19
N ILE A 10 -9.61 -5.42 -30.32
CA ILE A 10 -9.60 -5.67 -28.86
C ILE A 10 -11.02 -6.07 -28.41
N GLU A 11 -11.16 -7.25 -27.79
CA GLU A 11 -12.45 -7.80 -27.37
C GLU A 11 -12.73 -7.64 -25.86
N LEU A 12 -11.68 -7.47 -25.04
CA LEU A 12 -11.79 -7.35 -23.59
C LEU A 12 -10.69 -6.44 -23.03
N ALA A 13 -11.05 -5.59 -22.08
CA ALA A 13 -10.12 -4.90 -21.20
C ALA A 13 -10.46 -5.25 -19.75
N VAL A 14 -9.45 -5.65 -18.97
CA VAL A 14 -9.57 -5.89 -17.54
C VAL A 14 -8.92 -4.71 -16.83
N LEU A 15 -9.68 -4.04 -15.97
CA LEU A 15 -9.25 -2.84 -15.27
C LEU A 15 -9.19 -3.13 -13.77
N ASP A 16 -8.19 -2.56 -13.11
CA ASP A 16 -8.17 -2.48 -11.66
C ASP A 16 -9.23 -1.48 -11.16
N THR A 17 -9.48 -1.45 -9.85
CA THR A 17 -10.50 -0.62 -9.21
C THR A 17 -9.92 0.68 -8.68
N ALA A 18 -9.21 0.63 -7.55
CA ALA A 18 -8.70 1.81 -6.85
C ALA A 18 -7.54 2.47 -7.61
N GLY A 19 -7.69 3.75 -7.94
CA GLY A 19 -6.74 4.50 -8.76
C GLY A 19 -6.90 4.30 -10.27
N THR A 20 -7.79 3.41 -10.73
CA THR A 20 -8.10 3.20 -12.15
C THR A 20 -9.52 3.66 -12.49
N PHE A 21 -10.54 3.14 -11.81
CA PHE A 21 -11.94 3.52 -12.02
C PHE A 21 -12.54 4.28 -10.83
N CYS A 22 -12.09 3.99 -9.61
CA CYS A 22 -12.53 4.67 -8.40
C CYS A 22 -11.34 5.24 -7.62
N ASP A 23 -11.63 6.01 -6.55
CA ASP A 23 -10.59 6.55 -5.65
C ASP A 23 -9.56 7.44 -6.38
N GLY A 24 -10.08 8.42 -7.11
CA GLY A 24 -9.28 9.38 -7.86
C GLY A 24 -8.50 10.36 -6.96
N PRO A 25 -7.65 11.22 -7.57
CA PRO A 25 -6.95 12.27 -6.85
C PRO A 25 -7.93 13.18 -6.09
N GLY A 26 -7.57 13.52 -4.85
CA GLY A 26 -8.33 14.41 -3.98
C GLY A 26 -7.40 15.03 -2.94
N ASP A 27 -7.78 16.18 -2.40
CA ASP A 27 -7.04 16.85 -1.32
C ASP A 27 -7.69 16.54 0.02
N LEU A 28 -7.07 15.64 0.78
CA LEU A 28 -7.50 15.23 2.12
C LEU A 28 -6.51 15.70 3.19
N ARG A 29 -5.63 16.68 2.89
CA ARG A 29 -4.61 17.18 3.84
C ARG A 29 -5.18 17.79 5.11
N HIS A 30 -6.44 18.24 5.06
CA HIS A 30 -7.18 18.69 6.25
C HIS A 30 -7.39 17.58 7.30
N ARG A 31 -7.37 16.31 6.87
CA ARG A 31 -7.56 15.13 7.72
C ARG A 31 -6.27 14.32 7.88
N TRP A 32 -5.50 14.16 6.81
CA TRP A 32 -4.21 13.47 6.82
C TRP A 32 -3.12 14.40 6.27
N PRO A 33 -2.33 15.07 7.13
CA PRO A 33 -1.34 16.05 6.69
C PRO A 33 -0.27 15.53 5.70
N LEU A 34 -0.04 14.22 5.70
CA LEU A 34 0.90 13.54 4.80
C LEU A 34 0.30 13.15 3.44
N ASP A 35 -0.95 13.55 3.15
CA ASP A 35 -1.58 13.26 1.86
C ASP A 35 -0.77 13.84 0.69
N ASP A 36 -0.39 12.96 -0.24
CA ASP A 36 0.45 13.23 -1.40
C ASP A 36 -0.33 13.68 -2.65
N LEU A 37 -1.63 13.98 -2.50
CA LEU A 37 -2.55 14.39 -3.56
C LEU A 37 -2.79 13.34 -4.67
N ARG A 38 -2.24 12.13 -4.55
CA ARG A 38 -2.45 11.03 -5.52
C ARG A 38 -3.74 10.28 -5.23
N GLY A 39 -4.34 9.66 -6.25
CA GLY A 39 -5.47 8.72 -6.05
C GLY A 39 -5.06 7.46 -5.30
N CYS A 40 -5.94 6.46 -5.24
CA CYS A 40 -5.71 5.21 -4.52
C CYS A 40 -5.37 5.45 -3.03
N LYS A 41 -6.19 6.25 -2.32
CA LYS A 41 -6.03 6.56 -0.90
C LYS A 41 -6.74 5.55 0.01
N ALA A 42 -7.78 4.89 -0.48
CA ALA A 42 -8.55 3.88 0.24
C ALA A 42 -7.68 2.75 0.84
N PRO A 43 -6.63 2.24 0.16
CA PRO A 43 -5.70 1.31 0.80
C PRO A 43 -4.62 2.00 1.65
N VAL A 44 -4.21 3.23 1.31
CA VAL A 44 -3.13 3.93 2.02
C VAL A 44 -3.55 4.35 3.42
N VAL A 45 -4.75 4.90 3.56
CA VAL A 45 -5.26 5.42 4.84
C VAL A 45 -5.30 4.36 5.94
N PRO A 46 -5.88 3.15 5.74
CA PRO A 46 -5.87 2.11 6.77
C PRO A 46 -4.47 1.65 7.17
N PHE A 47 -3.53 1.51 6.23
CA PHE A 47 -2.15 1.15 6.59
C PHE A 47 -1.48 2.27 7.38
N TYR A 48 -1.67 3.52 6.97
CA TYR A 48 -1.15 4.68 7.69
C TYR A 48 -1.69 4.75 9.12
N GLU A 49 -3.00 4.61 9.30
CA GLU A 49 -3.63 4.66 10.62
C GLU A 49 -3.23 3.47 11.50
N ALA A 50 -3.21 2.26 10.95
CA ALA A 50 -2.80 1.06 11.68
C ALA A 50 -1.33 1.13 12.14
N LEU A 51 -0.39 1.49 11.25
CA LEU A 51 1.01 1.62 11.63
C LEU A 51 1.19 2.67 12.74
N ARG A 52 0.47 3.80 12.62
CA ARG A 52 0.55 4.88 13.61
C ARG A 52 -0.03 4.48 14.96
N GLU A 53 -1.07 3.65 15.00
CA GLU A 53 -1.61 3.07 16.23
C GLU A 53 -0.59 2.18 16.96
N PHE A 54 0.26 1.48 16.21
CA PHE A 54 1.40 0.72 16.74
C PHE A 54 2.64 1.57 17.04
N GLY A 55 2.54 2.90 16.93
CA GLY A 55 3.62 3.84 17.19
C GLY A 55 4.69 3.89 16.08
N ILE A 56 4.35 3.43 14.88
CA ILE A 56 5.23 3.40 13.71
C ILE A 56 4.84 4.53 12.77
N GLU A 57 5.79 5.41 12.49
CA GLU A 57 5.64 6.46 11.49
C GLU A 57 6.13 5.95 10.13
N CYS A 58 5.25 6.02 9.12
CA CYS A 58 5.54 5.63 7.75
C CYS A 58 4.87 6.60 6.78
N ASP A 59 5.64 7.13 5.83
CA ASP A 59 5.13 8.09 4.85
C ASP A 59 4.25 7.41 3.79
N TRP A 60 3.34 8.17 3.19
CA TRP A 60 2.38 7.65 2.20
C TRP A 60 3.07 7.12 0.94
N ALA A 61 4.21 7.68 0.52
CA ALA A 61 4.93 7.19 -0.65
C ALA A 61 5.53 5.80 -0.39
N THR A 62 6.02 5.55 0.83
CA THR A 62 6.52 4.24 1.27
C THR A 62 5.38 3.23 1.39
N ILE A 63 4.25 3.61 1.98
CA ILE A 63 3.04 2.76 2.03
C ILE A 63 2.57 2.37 0.62
N ARG A 64 2.76 3.22 -0.39
CA ARG A 64 2.36 2.94 -1.77
C ARG A 64 3.28 1.97 -2.53
N LYS A 65 4.53 1.76 -2.09
CA LYS A 65 5.50 0.89 -2.81
C LYS A 65 4.96 -0.54 -3.08
N PRO A 66 4.24 -1.20 -2.16
CA PRO A 66 3.68 -2.54 -2.38
C PRO A 66 2.26 -2.57 -2.97
N MET A 67 1.73 -1.43 -3.45
CA MET A 67 0.32 -1.34 -3.85
C MET A 67 -0.07 -2.34 -4.94
N GLY A 68 -1.29 -2.88 -4.85
CA GLY A 68 -1.80 -3.93 -5.74
C GLY A 68 -1.58 -5.35 -5.24
N ASN A 69 -0.78 -5.54 -4.18
CA ASN A 69 -0.68 -6.83 -3.49
C ASN A 69 -1.89 -7.08 -2.59
N PHE A 70 -2.10 -8.35 -2.25
CA PHE A 70 -3.06 -8.74 -1.22
C PHE A 70 -2.72 -8.04 0.12
N LYS A 71 -3.74 -7.54 0.83
CA LYS A 71 -3.57 -6.65 2.00
C LYS A 71 -2.61 -7.22 3.06
N PRO A 72 -2.73 -8.48 3.50
CA PRO A 72 -1.73 -9.13 4.35
C PRO A 72 -0.30 -9.10 3.80
N THR A 73 -0.11 -9.44 2.53
CA THR A 73 1.21 -9.42 1.89
C THR A 73 1.78 -8.00 1.88
N HIS A 74 0.95 -7.00 1.59
CA HIS A 74 1.33 -5.59 1.61
C HIS A 74 1.84 -5.19 3.00
N LEU A 75 1.09 -5.48 4.07
CA LEU A 75 1.52 -5.14 5.43
C LEU A 75 2.82 -5.86 5.82
N ARG A 76 2.98 -7.16 5.50
CA ARG A 76 4.24 -7.87 5.73
C ARG A 76 5.41 -7.21 5.00
N MET A 77 5.21 -6.72 3.78
CA MET A 77 6.25 -6.01 3.06
C MET A 77 6.63 -4.69 3.75
N LEU A 78 5.65 -3.97 4.33
CA LEU A 78 5.91 -2.75 5.09
C LEU A 78 6.66 -3.04 6.40
N LEU A 79 6.25 -4.05 7.15
CA LEU A 79 6.91 -4.45 8.41
C LEU A 79 8.35 -4.93 8.19
N ASN A 80 8.65 -5.49 7.02
CA ASN A 80 10.01 -5.89 6.62
C ASN A 80 10.90 -4.74 6.16
N LEU A 81 10.40 -3.51 6.00
CA LEU A 81 11.24 -2.37 5.67
C LEU A 81 12.19 -2.07 6.84
N PRO A 82 13.49 -1.81 6.59
CA PRO A 82 14.46 -1.58 7.67
C PRO A 82 14.03 -0.48 8.66
N GLU A 83 13.50 0.63 8.13
CA GLU A 83 13.01 1.75 8.94
C GLU A 83 11.78 1.41 9.80
N VAL A 84 10.87 0.60 9.29
CA VAL A 84 9.64 0.18 10.00
C VAL A 84 9.97 -0.89 11.04
N SER A 85 10.80 -1.86 10.68
CA SER A 85 11.25 -2.92 11.57
C SER A 85 12.04 -2.38 12.75
N ALA A 86 12.93 -1.40 12.50
CA ALA A 86 13.67 -0.72 13.56
C ALA A 86 12.75 0.04 14.53
N GLN A 87 11.76 0.77 13.99
CA GLN A 87 10.75 1.44 14.82
C GLN A 87 9.94 0.44 15.65
N PHE A 88 9.51 -0.67 15.05
CA PHE A 88 8.79 -1.72 15.78
C PHE A 88 9.64 -2.25 16.94
N GLN A 89 10.91 -2.57 16.69
CA GLN A 89 11.82 -3.06 17.72
C GLN A 89 12.07 -2.04 18.83
N GLU A 90 12.19 -0.76 18.49
CA GLU A 90 12.34 0.32 19.47
C GLU A 90 11.09 0.46 20.36
N LYS A 91 9.89 0.37 19.77
CA LYS A 91 8.62 0.53 20.49
C LYS A 91 8.22 -0.69 21.33
N HIS A 92 8.47 -1.89 20.82
CA HIS A 92 7.97 -3.14 21.40
C HIS A 92 9.08 -4.01 22.03
N GLY A 93 10.35 -3.59 21.93
CA GLY A 93 11.50 -4.28 22.55
C GLY A 93 11.92 -5.59 21.87
N ARG A 94 11.28 -5.95 20.75
CA ARG A 94 11.56 -7.15 19.96
C ARG A 94 11.24 -6.91 18.48
N PRO A 95 11.84 -7.65 17.54
CA PRO A 95 11.37 -7.65 16.15
C PRO A 95 9.91 -8.12 16.08
N TRP A 96 9.19 -7.63 15.07
CA TRP A 96 7.85 -8.11 14.75
C TRP A 96 7.91 -9.59 14.32
N ASN A 97 6.82 -10.33 14.53
CA ASN A 97 6.67 -11.71 14.08
C ASN A 97 5.25 -11.98 13.58
N ASP A 98 4.97 -13.19 13.10
CA ASP A 98 3.64 -13.54 12.57
C ASP A 98 2.53 -13.50 13.63
N GLU A 99 2.84 -13.57 14.94
CA GLU A 99 1.84 -13.46 16.01
C GLU A 99 1.30 -12.02 16.16
N ASP A 100 2.05 -11.02 15.70
CA ASP A 100 1.59 -9.62 15.63
C ASP A 100 0.60 -9.37 14.48
N PHE A 101 0.36 -10.39 13.64
CA PHE A 101 -0.39 -10.31 12.40
C PHE A 101 -1.82 -10.86 12.48
N ASP A 102 -2.09 -11.69 13.50
CA ASP A 102 -3.39 -12.35 13.75
C ASP A 102 -4.30 -11.48 14.64
#